data_AF-A0A9X4AI88-F1
#
_entry.id   AF-A0A9X4AI88-F1
#
_cell.length_a   1.000
_cell.length_b   1.000
_cell.length_c   1.000
_cell.angle_alpha   90.00
_cell.angle_beta   90.00
_cell.angle_gamma   90.00
#
_symmetry.space_group_name_H-M   'P 1'
#
loop_
_entity.id
_entity.type
_entity.pdbx_description
1 polymer ?
#
loop_
_entity_poly.entity_id
_entity_poly.type
_entity_poly.pdbx_seq_one_letter_code
_entity_poly.pdbx_strand_id
1 'polypeptide(L)' 'MTGIGKIFIVVGVVFIIIGLIWGIFGKLPGDISIKKGNFSFHFPIMTSIVVSIILSVLFYLIGKFR' A
#
# COMPACT_ATOMS: atom_id res chain seq x y z
N MET A 1 -5.72 -0.29 28.11
CA MET A 1 -5.43 1.05 27.53
C MET A 1 -4.25 1.06 26.53
N THR A 2 -3.56 -0.06 26.29
CA THR A 2 -2.39 -0.14 25.39
C THR A 2 -2.72 -0.44 23.91
N GLY A 3 -3.99 -0.73 23.58
CA GLY A 3 -4.39 -1.12 22.23
C GLY A 3 -4.70 0.00 21.26
N ILE A 4 -5.32 1.07 21.76
CA ILE A 4 -5.69 2.23 20.95
C ILE A 4 -4.42 2.95 20.46
N GLY A 5 -3.42 3.10 21.32
CA GLY A 5 -2.14 3.72 20.93
C GLY A 5 -1.41 2.95 19.81
N LYS A 6 -1.43 1.61 19.84
CA LYS A 6 -0.84 0.79 18.78
C LYS A 6 -1.57 0.94 17.45
N ILE A 7 -2.90 1.05 17.46
CA ILE A 7 -3.71 1.31 16.26
C ILE A 7 -3.33 2.64 15.61
N PHE A 8 -3.21 3.71 16.39
CA PHE A 8 -2.83 5.03 15.85
C PHE A 8 -1.42 5.03 15.24
N ILE A 9 -0.47 4.34 15.87
CA ILE A 9 0.89 4.19 15.33
C ILE A 9 0.87 3.44 14.00
N VAL A 10 0.10 2.34 13.91
CA VAL A 10 0.00 1.52 12.69
C VAL A 10 -0.65 2.32 11.56
N VAL A 11 -1.74 3.02 11.84
CA VAL A 11 -2.41 3.89 10.86
C VAL A 11 -1.45 4.98 10.38
N GLY A 12 -0.69 5.62 11.28
CA GLY A 12 0.31 6.61 10.90
C GLY A 12 1.39 6.06 9.97
N VAL A 13 1.93 4.88 10.26
CA VAL A 13 2.93 4.20 9.40
C VAL A 13 2.34 3.88 8.03
N VAL A 14 1.08 3.41 7.97
CA VAL A 14 0.38 3.14 6.71
C VAL A 14 0.24 4.41 5.87
N PHE A 15 -0.16 5.54 6.46
CA PHE A 15 -0.28 6.81 5.75
C PHE A 15 1.08 7.31 5.24
N ILE A 16 2.16 7.14 6.00
CA ILE A 16 3.52 7.48 5.55
C ILE A 16 3.91 6.61 4.34
N ILE A 17 3.65 5.30 4.38
CA ILE A 17 3.94 4.39 3.25
C ILE A 17 3.14 4.80 2.01
N ILE A 18 1.85 5.12 2.15
CA ILE A 18 1.00 5.60 1.05
C ILE A 18 1.55 6.91 0.48
N GLY A 19 1.90 7.87 1.33
CA GLY A 19 2.47 9.15 0.90
C GLY A 19 3.83 9.01 0.23
N LEU A 20 4.68 8.11 0.73
CA LEU A 20 5.99 7.81 0.16
C LEU A 20 5.86 7.13 -1.21
N ILE A 21 4.93 6.18 -1.32
CA ILE A 21 4.58 5.55 -2.59
C ILE A 21 4.09 6.63 -3.53
N TRP A 22 3.08 7.42 -3.18
CA TRP A 22 2.54 8.47 -4.05
C TRP A 22 3.60 9.49 -4.49
N GLY A 23 4.53 9.88 -3.62
CA GLY A 23 5.61 10.83 -3.91
C GLY A 23 6.73 10.25 -4.78
N ILE A 24 7.06 8.96 -4.63
CA ILE A 24 8.09 8.27 -5.42
C ILE A 24 7.49 7.72 -6.74
N PHE A 25 6.19 7.43 -6.76
CA PHE A 25 5.43 6.79 -7.84
C PHE A 25 4.88 7.78 -8.89
N GLY A 26 5.42 9.00 -8.98
CA GLY A 26 5.08 9.95 -10.05
C GLY A 26 5.36 9.40 -11.46
N LYS A 27 6.30 8.44 -11.58
CA LYS A 27 6.52 7.52 -12.71
C LYS A 27 7.27 6.29 -12.20
N LEU A 28 6.61 5.15 -12.09
CA LEU A 28 7.31 3.92 -11.69
C LEU A 28 7.97 3.21 -12.84
N PRO A 29 9.24 2.84 -12.70
CA PRO A 29 9.74 1.64 -13.35
C PRO A 29 9.14 0.43 -12.62
N GLY A 30 8.06 -0.15 -13.15
CA GLY A 30 7.39 -1.33 -12.57
C GLY A 30 5.89 -1.40 -12.82
N ASP A 31 5.28 -0.26 -13.15
CA ASP A 31 3.92 -0.24 -13.67
C ASP A 31 4.01 -0.64 -15.15
N ILE A 32 3.61 -1.87 -15.47
CA ILE A 32 3.65 -2.38 -16.84
C ILE A 32 2.60 -1.60 -17.62
N SER A 33 3.05 -0.52 -18.24
CA SER A 33 2.25 0.35 -19.06
C SER A 33 2.56 -0.01 -20.51
N ILE A 34 1.91 -1.06 -21.01
CA ILE A 34 2.05 -1.48 -22.40
C ILE A 34 1.14 -0.56 -23.22
N LYS A 35 1.75 0.43 -23.86
CA LYS A 35 1.11 1.24 -24.90
C LYS A 35 1.46 0.66 -26.26
N LYS A 36 0.47 0.06 -26.93
CA LYS A 36 0.58 -0.44 -28.31
C LYS A 36 -0.52 0.22 -29.14
N GLY A 37 -0.18 1.24 -29.92
CA GLY A 37 -1.15 2.02 -30.70
C GLY A 37 -2.21 2.69 -29.82
N ASN A 38 -3.50 2.45 -30.11
CA ASN A 38 -4.65 2.94 -29.32
C ASN A 38 -4.90 2.18 -28.00
N PHE A 39 -4.14 1.12 -27.70
CA PHE A 39 -4.35 0.30 -26.50
C PHE A 39 -3.33 0.66 -25.42
N SER A 40 -3.83 1.04 -24.24
CA SER A 40 -3.05 1.36 -23.06
C SER A 40 -3.45 0.43 -21.93
N PHE A 41 -2.62 -0.57 -21.63
CA PHE A 41 -2.84 -1.47 -20.49
C PHE A 41 -1.88 -1.09 -19.37
N HIS A 42 -2.42 -0.71 -18.21
CA HIS A 42 -1.65 -0.37 -17.01
C HIS A 42 -1.85 -1.48 -15.97
N PHE A 43 -0.77 -2.12 -15.55
CA PHE A 43 -0.82 -3.17 -14.53
C PHE A 43 -0.02 -2.78 -13.27
N PRO A 44 -0.69 -2.24 -12.24
CA PRO A 44 -0.06 -1.67 -11.06
C PRO A 44 0.31 -2.74 -10.02
N ILE A 45 1.20 -3.67 -10.39
CA ILE A 45 1.62 -4.82 -9.55
C ILE A 45 2.13 -4.36 -8.18
N MET A 46 3.01 -3.35 -8.18
CA MET A 46 3.62 -2.84 -6.95
C MET A 46 2.57 -2.30 -5.98
N THR A 47 1.57 -1.60 -6.50
CA THR A 47 0.49 -1.02 -5.70
C THR A 47 -0.34 -2.13 -5.04
N SER A 48 -0.66 -3.20 -5.78
CA SER A 48 -1.38 -4.36 -5.25
C SER A 48 -0.61 -5.08 -4.15
N ILE A 49 0.72 -5.22 -4.28
CA ILE A 49 1.57 -5.85 -3.27
C ILE A 49 1.59 -5.02 -1.97
N VAL A 50 1.76 -3.70 -2.08
CA VAL A 50 1.76 -2.83 -0.89
C VAL A 50 0.43 -2.91 -0.17
N VAL A 51 -0.68 -2.78 -0.91
CA VAL A 51 -2.03 -2.87 -0.32
C VAL A 51 -2.23 -4.21 0.39
N SER A 52 -1.74 -5.32 -0.18
CA SER A 52 -1.80 -6.65 0.44
C SER A 52 -1.01 -6.72 1.75
N ILE A 53 0.21 -6.17 1.80
CA ILE A 53 1.04 -6.14 3.02
C ILE A 53 0.37 -5.30 4.10
N ILE A 54 -0.18 -4.13 3.75
CA ILE A 54 -0.89 -3.26 4.69
C ILE A 54 -2.10 -3.99 5.28
N LEU A 55 -2.96 -4.58 4.44
CA LEU A 55 -4.13 -5.35 4.90
C LEU A 55 -3.71 -6.52 5.79
N SER A 56 -2.65 -7.23 5.42
CA SER A 56 -2.13 -8.37 6.20
C SER A 56 -1.66 -7.92 7.58
N VAL A 57 -0.92 -6.82 7.67
CA VAL A 57 -0.48 -6.24 8.96
C VAL A 57 -1.67 -5.77 9.79
N LEU A 58 -2.67 -5.14 9.15
CA LEU A 58 -3.89 -4.68 9.81
C LEU A 58 -4.66 -5.87 10.42
N PHE A 59 -4.91 -6.92 9.64
CA PHE A 59 -5.57 -8.14 10.13
C PHE A 59 -4.77 -8.87 11.19
N TYR A 60 -3.44 -8.93 11.05
CA TYR A 60 -2.57 -9.54 12.06
C TYR A 60 -2.67 -8.80 13.40
N LEU A 61 -2.67 -7.47 13.39
CA LEU A 61 -2.81 -6.66 14.60
C LEU A 61 -4.20 -6.76 15.22
N ILE A 62 -5.26 -6.72 14.40
CA ILE A 62 -6.65 -6.91 14.88
C ILE A 62 -6.83 -8.31 15.47
N GLY A 63 -6.33 -9.35 14.80
CA GLY A 63 -6.41 -10.74 15.27
C GLY A 63 -5.61 -10.99 16.54
N LYS A 64 -4.49 -10.28 16.72
CA LYS A 64 -3.64 -10.36 17.93
C LYS A 64 -4.23 -9.59 19.13
N PHE A 65 -5.20 -8.71 18.90
CA PHE A 65 -5.88 -7.94 19.96
C PHE A 65 -7.10 -8.66 20.57
N ARG A 66 -7.43 -9.85 20.09
CA ARG A 66 -8.47 -10.72 20.64
C ARG A 66 -7.88 -11.76 21.59
#